data_AF-A0A8C2PP51-F1
#
_entry.id   AF-A0A8C2PP51-F1
#
_cell.length_a   1.000
_cell.length_b   1.000
_cell.length_c   1.000
_cell.angle_alpha   90.00
_cell.angle_beta   90.00
_cell.angle_gamma   90.00
#
_symmetry.space_group_name_H-M   'P 1'
#
loop_
_entity.id
_entity.type
_entity.pdbx_description
1 polymer ?
#
loop_
_entity_poly.entity_id
_entity_poly.type
_entity_poly.pdbx_seq_one_letter_code
_entity_poly.pdbx_strand_id
1 'polypeptide(L)'
;DKIGNITFMIFTYVVLFLRCLRFIQILMQSLADGEKDEQNPNLIYINITKAYDQAWQYGHVDLFCMLFNSIQAALFAAPCRSDILKAISKDREVAEEDFLAKIHQFLINFTATVDTIYEMYSIMNA
;
A
#
# COMPACT_ATOMS: atom_id res chain seq x y z
N ASP A 1 15.31 -23.71 -20.51
CA ASP A 1 15.93 -22.48 -21.04
C ASP A 1 16.22 -21.54 -19.87
N LYS A 2 17.50 -21.32 -19.53
CA LYS A 2 17.89 -20.57 -18.31
C LYS A 2 17.56 -19.08 -18.42
N ILE A 3 17.51 -18.56 -19.64
CA ILE A 3 17.22 -17.14 -19.92
C ILE A 3 15.72 -16.89 -19.69
N GLY A 4 14.85 -17.79 -20.17
CA GLY A 4 13.41 -17.70 -19.93
C GLY A 4 13.03 -17.67 -18.44
N ASN A 5 13.70 -18.46 -17.60
CA ASN A 5 13.46 -18.46 -16.14
C ASN A 5 13.90 -17.15 -15.47
N ILE A 6 15.00 -16.54 -15.90
CA ILE A 6 15.47 -15.26 -15.36
C ILE A 6 14.50 -14.13 -15.73
N THR A 7 14.05 -14.09 -16.99
CA THR A 7 13.09 -13.09 -17.46
C THR A 7 11.75 -13.20 -16.72
N PHE A 8 11.23 -14.41 -16.55
CA PHE A 8 9.99 -14.65 -15.80
C PHE A 8 10.10 -14.24 -14.32
N MET A 9 11.25 -14.51 -13.70
CA MET A 9 11.53 -14.13 -12.32
C MET A 9 11.57 -12.61 -12.16
N ILE A 10 12.32 -11.91 -13.04
CA ILE A 10 12.39 -10.44 -13.02
C ILE A 10 10.99 -9.84 -13.21
N PHE A 11 10.23 -10.35 -14.18
CA PHE A 11 8.87 -9.87 -14.44
C PHE A 11 7.97 -10.02 -13.20
N THR A 12 8.00 -11.19 -12.56
CA THR A 12 7.24 -11.47 -11.33
C THR A 12 7.60 -10.52 -10.19
N TYR A 13 8.90 -10.24 -9.98
CA TYR A 13 9.34 -9.30 -8.94
C TYR A 13 8.92 -7.87 -9.21
N VAL A 14 8.96 -7.42 -10.46
CA VAL A 14 8.52 -6.05 -10.78
C VAL A 14 7.01 -5.91 -10.60
N VAL A 15 6.22 -6.89 -11.04
CA VAL A 15 4.76 -6.90 -10.78
C VAL A 15 4.46 -6.89 -9.29
N LEU A 16 5.18 -7.68 -8.48
CA LEU A 16 5.03 -7.68 -7.04
C LEU A 16 5.34 -6.30 -6.43
N PHE A 17 6.43 -5.68 -6.87
CA PHE A 17 6.83 -4.36 -6.40
C PHE A 17 5.79 -3.29 -6.73
N LEU A 18 5.26 -3.29 -7.96
CA LEU A 18 4.20 -2.35 -8.37
C LEU A 18 2.93 -2.50 -7.53
N ARG A 19 2.54 -3.74 -7.20
CA ARG A 19 1.38 -3.99 -6.32
C ARG A 19 1.62 -3.50 -4.89
N CYS A 20 2.84 -3.61 -4.36
CA CYS A 20 3.18 -2.99 -3.08
C CYS A 20 3.09 -1.46 -3.13
N LEU A 21 3.52 -0.83 -4.22
CA LEU A 21 3.37 0.62 -4.40
C LEU A 21 1.90 1.03 -4.45
N ARG A 22 1.07 0.27 -5.16
CA ARG A 22 -0.39 0.46 -5.22
C ARG A 22 -1.03 0.31 -3.84
N PHE A 23 -0.61 -0.67 -3.05
CA PHE A 23 -1.05 -0.84 -1.68
C PHE A 23 -0.73 0.40 -0.82
N ILE A 24 0.52 0.89 -0.87
CA ILE A 24 0.93 2.09 -0.11
C ILE A 24 0.12 3.32 -0.53
N GLN A 25 -0.12 3.48 -1.84
CA GLN A 25 -0.93 4.57 -2.39
C GLN A 25 -2.33 4.59 -1.76
N ILE A 26 -3.03 3.45 -1.82
CA ILE A 26 -4.42 3.35 -1.37
C ILE A 26 -4.52 3.47 0.15
N LEU A 27 -3.56 2.90 0.89
CA LEU A 27 -3.49 3.03 2.34
C LEU A 27 -3.32 4.50 2.75
N MET A 28 -2.35 5.21 2.16
CA MET A 28 -2.08 6.61 2.46
C MET A 28 -3.24 7.52 2.04
N GLN A 29 -3.88 7.25 0.89
CA GLN A 29 -5.04 7.99 0.42
C GLN A 29 -6.22 7.81 1.39
N SER A 30 -6.52 6.57 1.77
CA SER A 30 -7.59 6.23 2.72
C SER A 30 -7.38 6.89 4.09
N LEU A 31 -6.13 6.98 4.56
CA LEU A 31 -5.79 7.69 5.80
C LEU A 31 -6.01 9.20 5.70
N ALA A 32 -5.67 9.78 4.56
CA ALA A 32 -5.73 11.22 4.33
C ALA A 32 -7.15 11.71 4.01
N ASP A 33 -7.97 10.87 3.37
CA ASP A 33 -9.40 11.07 3.20
C ASP A 33 -10.19 10.98 4.53
N GLY A 34 -9.52 10.54 5.62
CA GLY A 34 -10.12 10.44 6.93
C GLY A 34 -11.04 9.24 7.11
N GLU A 35 -10.93 8.23 6.24
CA GLU A 35 -11.69 6.98 6.38
C GLU A 35 -11.30 6.29 7.69
N LYS A 36 -12.29 5.99 8.51
CA LYS A 36 -12.12 5.34 9.82
C LYS A 36 -13.33 4.49 10.15
N ASP A 37 -13.11 3.45 10.95
CA ASP A 37 -14.21 2.66 11.50
C ASP A 37 -14.98 3.52 12.52
N GLU A 38 -16.31 3.58 12.40
CA GLU A 38 -17.17 4.30 13.35
C GLU A 38 -17.12 3.68 14.74
N GLN A 39 -16.88 2.36 14.83
CA GLN A 39 -16.82 1.64 16.10
C GLN A 39 -15.45 1.74 16.75
N ASN A 40 -14.37 1.75 15.95
CA ASN A 40 -12.99 1.82 16.43
C ASN A 40 -12.15 2.82 15.61
N PRO A 41 -12.34 4.14 15.81
CA PRO A 41 -11.73 5.17 14.97
C PRO A 41 -10.20 5.24 15.03
N ASN A 42 -9.59 4.65 16.05
CA ASN A 42 -8.13 4.62 16.23
C ASN A 42 -7.45 3.45 15.50
N LEU A 43 -8.21 2.47 15.01
CA LEU A 43 -7.68 1.33 14.28
C LEU A 43 -7.66 1.63 12.79
N ILE A 44 -6.52 1.40 12.14
CA ILE A 44 -6.38 1.56 10.68
C ILE A 44 -6.72 0.28 9.90
N TYR A 45 -7.41 -0.65 10.57
CA TYR A 45 -7.76 -1.97 10.04
C TYR A 45 -8.53 -1.87 8.72
N ILE A 46 -9.52 -0.98 8.68
CA ILE A 46 -10.36 -0.80 7.49
C ILE A 46 -9.56 -0.22 6.31
N ASN A 47 -8.61 0.67 6.58
CA ASN A 47 -7.75 1.29 5.56
C ASN A 47 -6.81 0.24 4.96
N ILE A 48 -6.23 -0.61 5.81
CA ILE A 48 -5.35 -1.72 5.37
C ILE A 48 -6.13 -2.75 4.56
N THR A 49 -7.31 -3.15 5.02
CA THR A 49 -8.15 -4.13 4.33
C THR A 49 -8.56 -3.62 2.95
N LYS A 50 -8.98 -2.35 2.86
CA LYS A 50 -9.31 -1.69 1.60
C LYS A 50 -8.11 -1.63 0.65
N ALA A 51 -6.95 -1.21 1.14
CA ALA A 51 -5.73 -1.14 0.35
C ALA A 51 -5.31 -2.51 -0.18
N TYR A 52 -5.47 -3.54 0.64
CA TYR A 52 -5.19 -4.92 0.27
C TYR A 52 -6.11 -5.42 -0.84
N ASP A 53 -7.42 -5.30 -0.65
CA ASP A 53 -8.42 -5.78 -1.60
C ASP A 53 -8.24 -5.13 -2.98
N GLN A 54 -7.98 -3.82 -3.00
CA GLN A 54 -7.83 -3.08 -4.25
C GLN A 54 -6.45 -3.28 -4.92
N ALA A 55 -5.37 -3.39 -4.15
CA ALA A 55 -4.03 -3.59 -4.72
C ALA A 55 -3.83 -5.01 -5.26
N TRP A 56 -4.61 -5.99 -4.80
CA TRP A 56 -4.33 -7.41 -5.02
C TRP A 56 -5.46 -8.24 -5.63
N GLN A 57 -6.42 -7.57 -6.27
CA GLN A 57 -7.68 -8.18 -6.72
C GLN A 57 -7.57 -9.32 -7.78
N TYR A 58 -6.38 -9.63 -8.31
CA TYR A 58 -6.21 -10.56 -9.45
C TYR A 58 -4.96 -11.47 -9.44
N GLY A 59 -4.44 -11.92 -8.29
CA GLY A 59 -3.19 -12.72 -8.27
C GLY A 59 -3.22 -13.97 -7.39
N HIS A 60 -3.13 -15.14 -8.02
CA HIS A 60 -2.93 -16.49 -7.46
C HIS A 60 -2.42 -16.60 -6.00
N VAL A 61 -3.32 -17.15 -5.19
CA VAL A 61 -3.28 -17.85 -3.90
C VAL A 61 -1.95 -18.02 -3.13
N ASP A 62 -0.83 -18.48 -3.69
CA ASP A 62 0.27 -18.98 -2.83
C ASP A 62 1.21 -17.90 -2.28
N LEU A 63 1.72 -16.99 -3.13
CA LEU A 63 2.55 -15.86 -2.65
C LEU A 63 1.67 -14.80 -1.96
N PHE A 64 0.41 -14.71 -2.40
CA PHE A 64 -0.64 -13.88 -1.82
C PHE A 64 -0.97 -14.29 -0.39
N CYS A 65 -1.18 -15.57 -0.12
CA CYS A 65 -1.45 -16.08 1.22
C CYS A 65 -0.28 -15.83 2.19
N MET A 66 0.98 -15.94 1.73
CA MET A 66 2.13 -15.68 2.60
C MET A 66 2.22 -14.20 3.00
N LEU A 67 2.03 -13.28 2.05
CA LEU A 67 1.97 -11.85 2.36
C LEU A 67 0.74 -11.50 3.19
N PHE A 68 -0.43 -12.07 2.90
CA PHE A 68 -1.64 -11.89 3.69
C PHE A 68 -1.48 -12.34 5.13
N ASN A 69 -0.94 -13.54 5.37
CA ASN A 69 -0.69 -14.03 6.73
C ASN A 69 0.31 -13.14 7.48
N SER A 70 1.31 -12.60 6.78
CA SER A 70 2.26 -11.65 7.37
C SER A 70 1.63 -10.29 7.68
N ILE A 71 0.78 -9.77 6.78
CA ILE A 71 0.06 -8.52 6.96
C ILE A 71 -0.98 -8.69 8.05
N GLN A 72 -1.74 -9.78 8.10
CA GLN A 72 -2.73 -10.09 9.13
C GLN A 72 -2.09 -10.27 10.50
N ALA A 73 -0.93 -10.94 10.59
CA ALA A 73 -0.15 -11.01 11.82
C ALA A 73 0.38 -9.63 12.25
N ALA A 74 0.88 -8.84 11.29
CA ALA A 74 1.26 -7.45 11.53
C ALA A 74 0.06 -6.54 11.84
N LEU A 75 -1.15 -6.91 11.39
CA LEU A 75 -2.40 -6.18 11.59
C LEU A 75 -2.94 -6.38 13.00
N PHE A 76 -2.80 -7.59 13.54
CA PHE A 76 -3.00 -7.85 14.96
C PHE A 76 -2.02 -7.07 15.84
N ALA A 77 -0.82 -6.79 15.32
CA ALA A 77 0.17 -5.93 15.95
C ALA A 77 0.14 -4.50 15.42
N ALA A 78 -0.87 -4.10 14.64
CA ALA A 78 -0.83 -2.83 13.91
C ALA A 78 -0.84 -1.68 14.93
N PRO A 79 0.14 -0.77 14.85
CA PRO A 79 0.16 0.40 15.69
C PRO A 79 -1.13 1.21 15.51
N CYS A 80 -1.62 1.82 16.59
CA CYS A 80 -2.77 2.72 16.51
C CYS A 80 -2.48 3.83 15.49
N ARG A 81 -3.54 4.45 14.95
CA ARG A 81 -3.41 5.59 14.01
C ARG A 81 -2.40 6.62 14.53
N SER A 82 -2.48 6.99 15.81
CA SER A 82 -1.55 7.89 16.49
C SER A 82 -0.09 7.41 16.48
N ASP A 83 0.14 6.12 16.64
CA ASP A 83 1.48 5.52 16.69
C ASP A 83 2.13 5.52 15.30
N ILE A 84 1.33 5.32 14.25
CA ILE A 84 1.79 5.43 12.86
C ILE A 84 2.13 6.86 12.53
N LEU A 85 1.26 7.80 12.88
CA LEU A 85 1.51 9.23 12.71
C LEU A 85 2.82 9.64 13.41
N LYS A 86 3.03 9.16 14.64
CA LYS A 86 4.24 9.41 15.42
C LYS A 86 5.49 8.73 14.83
N ALA A 87 5.37 7.50 14.34
CA ALA A 87 6.47 6.78 13.71
C ALA A 87 6.94 7.46 12.43
N ILE A 88 6.00 7.98 11.61
CA ILE A 88 6.33 8.69 10.37
C ILE A 88 6.86 10.10 10.66
N SER A 89 6.36 10.78 11.70
CA SER A 89 6.85 12.10 12.11
C SER A 89 8.24 12.08 12.76
N LYS A 90 8.78 10.89 13.05
CA LYS A 90 10.07 10.68 13.75
C LYS A 90 10.12 11.43 15.09
N ASP A 91 9.08 11.26 15.90
CA ASP A 91 8.93 11.91 17.21
C ASP A 91 8.83 13.45 17.19
N ARG A 92 8.65 14.06 16.01
CA ARG A 92 8.29 15.48 15.94
C ARG A 92 6.81 15.64 16.25
N GLU A 93 6.48 16.56 17.15
CA GLU A 93 5.13 17.08 17.30
C GLU A 93 4.76 17.85 16.03
N VAL A 94 4.11 17.16 15.11
CA VAL A 94 3.52 17.74 13.91
C VAL A 94 2.01 17.61 14.10
N ALA A 95 1.28 18.70 13.94
CA ALA A 95 -0.18 18.67 13.95
C ALA A 95 -0.68 17.65 12.91
N GLU A 96 -1.75 16.90 13.23
CA GLU A 96 -2.27 15.87 12.32
C GLU A 96 -2.64 16.49 10.97
N GLU A 97 -3.18 17.70 10.94
CA GLU A 97 -3.53 18.38 9.68
C GLU A 97 -2.31 18.67 8.80
N ASP A 98 -1.21 19.16 9.38
CA ASP A 98 0.03 19.45 8.66
C ASP A 98 0.68 18.17 8.10
N PHE A 99 0.52 17.06 8.81
CA PHE A 99 0.99 15.77 8.38
C PHE A 99 0.16 15.23 7.20
N LEU A 100 -1.17 15.27 7.31
CA LEU A 100 -2.07 14.85 6.23
C LEU A 100 -1.87 15.71 4.97
N ALA A 101 -1.61 17.00 5.12
CA ALA A 101 -1.27 17.88 4.00
C ALA A 101 0.01 17.43 3.26
N LYS A 102 1.04 16.98 3.99
CA LYS A 102 2.26 16.42 3.38
C LYS A 102 2.00 15.08 2.68
N ILE A 103 1.14 14.24 3.25
CA ILE A 103 0.70 13.00 2.58
C ILE A 103 -0.01 13.35 1.27
N HIS A 104 -0.95 14.31 1.28
CA HIS A 104 -1.62 14.76 0.05
C HIS A 104 -0.62 15.23 -1.00
N GLN A 105 0.36 16.06 -0.60
CA GLN A 105 1.38 16.55 -1.51
C GLN A 105 2.25 15.42 -2.09
N PHE A 106 2.60 14.43 -1.28
CA PHE A 106 3.31 13.22 -1.73
C PHE A 106 2.47 12.40 -2.72
N LEU A 107 1.18 12.19 -2.39
CA LEU A 107 0.26 11.37 -3.18
C LEU A 107 0.01 11.92 -4.57
N ILE A 108 0.04 13.24 -4.78
CA ILE A 108 -0.12 13.84 -6.12
C ILE A 108 0.89 13.26 -7.11
N ASN A 109 2.19 13.29 -6.76
CA ASN A 109 3.24 12.80 -7.64
C ASN A 109 3.35 11.27 -7.61
N PHE A 110 3.12 10.66 -6.45
CA PHE A 110 3.22 9.22 -6.28
C PHE A 110 2.12 8.49 -7.07
N THR A 111 0.86 8.92 -6.95
CA THR A 111 -0.27 8.35 -7.69
C THR A 111 -0.06 8.48 -9.19
N ALA A 112 0.30 9.67 -9.69
CA ALA A 112 0.55 9.88 -11.11
C ALA A 112 1.66 8.95 -11.66
N THR A 113 2.72 8.74 -10.88
CA THR A 113 3.83 7.85 -11.26
C THR A 113 3.38 6.39 -11.27
N VAL A 114 2.69 5.93 -10.22
CA VAL A 114 2.19 4.55 -10.12
C VAL A 114 1.20 4.26 -11.24
N ASP A 115 0.24 5.15 -11.50
CA ASP A 115 -0.74 5.00 -12.58
C ASP A 115 -0.07 4.92 -13.94
N THR A 116 0.90 5.79 -14.21
CA THR A 116 1.66 5.76 -15.47
C THR A 116 2.37 4.42 -15.67
N ILE A 117 2.99 3.88 -14.62
CA ILE A 117 3.69 2.59 -14.71
C ILE A 117 2.68 1.44 -14.90
N TYR A 118 1.54 1.46 -14.22
CA TYR A 118 0.49 0.46 -14.41
C TYR A 118 -0.09 0.50 -15.83
N GLU A 119 -0.29 1.69 -16.40
CA GLU A 119 -0.74 1.87 -17.78
C GLU A 119 0.29 1.33 -18.77
N MET A 120 1.59 1.61 -18.57
CA MET A 120 2.67 1.04 -19.37
C MET A 120 2.66 -0.50 -19.34
N TYR A 121 2.52 -1.10 -18.15
CA TYR A 121 2.44 -2.56 -18.01
C TYR A 121 1.21 -3.14 -18.72
N SER A 122 0.05 -2.48 -18.61
CA SER A 122 -1.17 -2.89 -19.29
C SER A 122 -1.06 -2.82 -20.81
N ILE A 123 -0.43 -1.78 -21.36
CA ILE A 123 -0.20 -1.62 -22.81
C ILE A 123 0.75 -2.70 -23.33
N MET A 124 1.74 -3.08 -22.52
CA MET A 124 2.73 -4.09 -22.87
C MET A 124 2.19 -5.54 -22.81
N ASN A 125 0.92 -5.74 -22.44
CA ASN A 125 0.25 -7.05 -22.40
C ASN A 125 1.04 -8.10 -21.59
N ALA A 126 1.70 -7.62 -20.54
CA ALA A 126 2.61 -8.39 -19.72
C ALA A 126 1.94 -8.77 -18.39
#